data_AF-A0A418PMA3-F1
#
_entry.id   AF-A0A418PMA3-F1
#
_cell.length_a   1.000
_cell.length_b   1.000
_cell.length_c   1.000
_cell.angle_alpha   90.00
_cell.angle_beta   90.00
_cell.angle_gamma   90.00
#
_symmetry.space_group_name_H-M   'P 1'
#
loop_
_entity.id
_entity.type
_entity.pdbx_description
1 polymer ?
#
loop_
_entity_poly.entity_id
_entity_poly.type
_entity_poly.pdbx_seq_one_letter_code
_entity_poly.pdbx_strand_id
1 'polypeptide(L)'
;MKSPLVTLCFLFCLAQLGFSQSIQVSWDKTTVLIFDSPIQSVDRGNRFLLSEQDQKALNILKLKAGTKELPETNLHVLTEDGDLHVFDVFYAERPEVTTLDFRKQPEGKKAIANYNFDREDFRELAEYLGNEPSKVIRKHSRYEVYFWLKGIYFQEGLLFFDLGARNNSSIPMELVGPEARILDTKSSEQGSSREQVLTSWMDFRLDHPVLKSGENRSLLMAFPAFTISNRKRLIFYLKEKNGDRELELSLKGNKILKAIPLPMFHTKPTIANGSGEL
;
A
#
# COMPACT_ATOMS: atom_id res chain seq x y z
N MET A 1 -39.33 8.88 41.57
CA MET A 1 -38.83 8.18 40.36
C MET A 1 -37.88 9.08 39.60
N LYS A 2 -36.57 8.96 39.84
CA LYS A 2 -35.51 9.45 38.95
C LYS A 2 -34.33 8.48 39.10
N SER A 3 -34.15 7.63 38.09
CA SER A 3 -33.03 6.69 37.97
C SER A 3 -31.76 7.43 37.51
N PRO A 4 -30.55 6.97 37.88
CA PRO A 4 -29.30 7.62 37.50
C PRO A 4 -28.82 7.10 36.13
N LEU A 5 -28.28 8.02 35.33
CA LEU A 5 -27.62 7.72 34.06
C LEU A 5 -26.19 7.25 34.35
N VAL A 6 -25.94 5.95 34.20
CA VAL A 6 -24.60 5.37 34.23
C VAL A 6 -23.96 5.61 32.87
N THR A 7 -23.02 6.54 32.79
CA THR A 7 -22.19 6.75 31.59
C THR A 7 -21.08 5.71 31.58
N LEU A 8 -21.30 4.64 30.81
CA LEU A 8 -20.32 3.59 30.55
C LEU A 8 -19.24 4.13 29.60
N CYS A 9 -18.10 4.50 30.15
CA CYS A 9 -16.92 4.96 29.40
C CYS A 9 -16.21 3.73 28.81
N PHE A 10 -16.54 3.34 27.58
CA PHE A 10 -15.75 2.38 26.82
C PHE A 10 -14.44 3.05 26.39
N LEU A 11 -13.36 2.78 27.14
CA LEU A 11 -11.99 2.99 26.67
C LEU A 11 -11.77 2.04 25.47
N PHE A 12 -11.91 2.57 24.25
CA PHE A 12 -11.46 1.88 23.06
C PHE A 12 -9.93 1.95 23.04
N CYS A 13 -9.28 0.93 23.60
CA CYS A 13 -7.87 0.67 23.36
C CYS A 13 -7.75 0.28 21.88
N LEU A 14 -7.35 1.23 21.03
CA LEU A 14 -6.91 0.94 19.68
C LEU A 14 -5.60 0.15 19.80
N ALA A 15 -5.71 -1.18 19.78
CA ALA A 15 -4.58 -2.03 19.50
C ALA A 15 -3.99 -1.58 18.15
N GLN A 16 -2.74 -1.11 18.18
CA GLN A 16 -1.99 -0.85 16.96
C GLN A 16 -1.76 -2.22 16.30
N LEU A 17 -2.47 -2.49 15.21
CA LEU A 17 -2.18 -3.63 14.34
C LEU A 17 -0.82 -3.35 13.69
N GLY A 18 0.24 -3.90 14.28
CA GLY A 18 1.54 -4.01 13.62
C GLY A 18 1.43 -5.07 12.53
N PHE A 19 1.62 -4.67 11.27
CA PHE A 19 1.69 -5.61 10.15
C PHE A 19 3.12 -6.13 10.02
N SER A 20 3.26 -7.44 9.82
CA SER A 20 4.54 -8.16 9.82
C SER A 20 4.75 -8.83 8.47
N GLN A 21 5.97 -8.74 7.92
CA GLN A 21 6.36 -9.37 6.65
C GLN A 21 7.00 -10.74 6.89
N SER A 22 6.55 -11.78 6.21
CA SER A 22 7.12 -13.13 6.42
C SER A 22 8.49 -13.30 5.75
N ILE A 23 9.48 -13.77 6.50
CA ILE A 23 10.81 -14.16 6.02
C ILE A 23 11.14 -15.59 6.43
N GLN A 24 11.85 -16.31 5.56
CA GLN A 24 12.31 -17.66 5.83
C GLN A 24 13.79 -17.65 6.22
N VAL A 25 14.14 -18.43 7.24
CA VAL A 25 15.53 -18.66 7.67
C VAL A 25 15.83 -20.15 7.71
N SER A 26 17.10 -20.51 7.46
CA SER A 26 17.58 -21.89 7.58
C SER A 26 18.74 -21.98 8.57
N TRP A 27 19.00 -23.19 9.04
CA TRP A 27 20.17 -23.54 9.84
C TRP A 27 21.46 -23.52 9.02
N ASP A 28 21.43 -23.98 7.76
CA ASP A 28 22.60 -24.14 6.91
C ASP A 28 22.81 -22.98 5.93
N LYS A 29 21.75 -22.28 5.53
CA LYS A 29 21.78 -21.12 4.62
C LYS A 29 21.62 -19.80 5.36
N THR A 30 22.17 -18.73 4.78
CA THR A 30 22.05 -17.36 5.32
C THR A 30 20.98 -16.60 4.54
N THR A 31 20.03 -16.01 5.26
CA THR A 31 19.08 -15.04 4.71
C THR A 31 19.64 -13.63 4.91
N VAL A 32 19.66 -12.80 3.87
CA VAL A 32 20.25 -11.46 3.87
C VAL A 32 19.15 -10.44 3.62
N LEU A 33 19.03 -9.46 4.51
CA LEU A 33 18.15 -8.29 4.38
C LEU A 33 19.00 -7.07 4.08
N ILE A 34 18.58 -6.25 3.10
CA ILE A 34 19.28 -5.03 2.72
C ILE A 34 18.31 -3.85 2.74
N PHE A 35 18.55 -2.88 3.63
CA PHE A 35 17.70 -1.72 3.87
C PHE A 35 18.19 -0.46 3.12
N ASP A 36 17.32 0.55 2.99
CA ASP A 36 17.65 1.86 2.41
C ASP A 36 18.61 2.67 3.28
N SER A 37 18.44 2.55 4.59
CA SER A 37 19.18 3.28 5.61
C SER A 37 19.97 2.32 6.51
N PRO A 38 21.08 2.76 7.16
CA PRO A 38 21.79 1.95 8.14
C PRO A 38 20.87 1.43 9.25
N ILE A 39 21.18 0.23 9.74
CA ILE A 39 20.44 -0.38 10.84
C ILE A 39 20.89 0.25 12.15
N GLN A 40 19.92 0.81 12.88
CA GLN A 40 20.12 1.37 14.21
C GLN A 40 20.00 0.30 15.30
N SER A 41 18.98 -0.57 15.23
CA SER A 41 18.80 -1.65 16.21
C SER A 41 18.00 -2.82 15.65
N VAL A 42 18.16 -3.99 16.28
CA VAL A 42 17.51 -5.26 15.90
C VAL A 42 17.00 -5.98 17.14
N ASP A 43 15.74 -6.38 17.14
CA ASP A 43 15.12 -7.25 18.15
C ASP A 43 14.59 -8.53 17.49
N ARG A 44 15.04 -9.70 17.97
CA ARG A 44 14.93 -10.98 17.26
C ARG A 44 13.82 -11.89 17.79
N GLY A 45 13.07 -11.46 18.82
CA GLY A 45 11.99 -12.22 19.45
C GLY A 45 12.44 -13.52 20.16
N ASN A 46 13.18 -14.38 19.47
CA ASN A 46 13.73 -15.64 19.95
C ASN A 46 15.26 -15.65 19.85
N ARG A 47 15.93 -16.09 20.93
CA ARG A 47 17.40 -16.22 21.00
C ARG A 47 18.01 -17.12 19.91
N PHE A 48 17.24 -18.08 19.40
CA PHE A 48 17.69 -19.00 18.36
C PHE A 48 17.52 -18.45 16.95
N LEU A 49 16.80 -17.34 16.73
CA LEU A 49 16.96 -16.61 15.47
C LEU A 49 18.29 -15.88 15.58
N LEU A 50 19.31 -16.25 14.80
CA LEU A 50 20.63 -15.60 14.77
C LEU A 50 20.60 -14.40 13.83
N SER A 51 21.21 -13.29 14.26
CA SER A 51 21.35 -12.08 13.46
C SER A 51 22.76 -11.51 13.57
N GLU A 52 23.27 -11.00 12.46
CA GLU A 52 24.58 -10.36 12.36
C GLU A 52 24.50 -9.17 11.39
N GLN A 53 24.80 -7.97 11.85
CA GLN A 53 24.93 -6.80 10.99
C GLN A 53 26.28 -6.84 10.27
N ASP A 54 26.30 -6.49 8.99
CA ASP A 54 27.56 -6.47 8.23
C ASP A 54 28.49 -5.33 8.73
N GLN A 55 29.78 -5.62 8.85
CA GLN A 55 30.78 -4.69 9.39
C GLN A 55 31.09 -3.51 8.46
N LYS A 56 30.91 -3.69 7.15
CA LYS A 56 31.23 -2.66 6.14
C LYS A 56 29.97 -2.00 5.58
N ALA A 57 28.89 -2.76 5.46
CA ALA A 57 27.61 -2.27 4.95
C ALA A 57 26.57 -2.24 6.07
N LEU A 58 26.48 -1.13 6.78
CA LEU A 58 25.66 -0.98 7.99
C LEU A 58 24.15 -1.14 7.74
N ASN A 59 23.70 -1.09 6.49
CA ASN A 59 22.32 -1.32 6.08
C ASN A 59 22.02 -2.80 5.74
N ILE A 60 22.93 -3.74 6.05
CA ILE A 60 22.77 -5.17 5.77
C ILE A 60 22.64 -5.97 7.07
N LEU A 61 21.60 -6.80 7.17
CA LEU A 61 21.40 -7.77 8.24
C LEU A 61 21.43 -9.20 7.68
N LYS A 62 22.24 -10.06 8.29
CA LYS A 62 22.30 -11.49 7.99
C LYS A 62 21.55 -12.26 9.07
N LEU A 63 20.74 -13.23 8.66
CA LEU A 63 19.91 -14.05 9.54
C LEU A 63 20.17 -15.53 9.29
N LYS A 64 20.17 -16.31 10.36
CA LYS A 64 20.20 -17.78 10.33
C LYS A 64 19.36 -18.36 11.46
N ALA A 65 18.81 -19.54 11.26
CA ALA A 65 18.29 -20.29 12.39
C ALA A 65 19.46 -20.88 13.19
N GLY A 66 19.36 -20.82 14.51
CA GLY A 66 20.26 -21.39 15.50
C GLY A 66 19.81 -22.79 15.97
N THR A 67 18.77 -23.34 15.36
CA THR A 67 18.39 -24.77 15.42
C THR A 67 17.46 -25.06 14.23
N LYS A 68 17.33 -26.34 13.86
CA LYS A 68 16.32 -26.79 12.88
C LYS A 68 14.89 -26.71 13.40
N GLU A 69 14.74 -26.59 14.71
CA GLU A 69 13.46 -26.57 15.43
C GLU A 69 13.11 -25.14 15.88
N LEU A 70 13.57 -24.13 15.14
CA LEU A 70 13.28 -22.73 15.47
C LEU A 70 11.75 -22.52 15.35
N PRO A 71 11.04 -22.21 16.46
CA PRO A 71 9.62 -21.88 16.37
C PRO A 71 9.44 -20.58 15.61
N GLU A 72 8.25 -20.38 15.04
CA GLU A 72 7.83 -19.10 14.51
C GLU A 72 8.07 -18.00 15.55
N THR A 73 8.69 -16.91 15.10
CA THR A 73 9.03 -15.75 15.93
C THR A 73 8.90 -14.49 15.10
N ASN A 74 9.08 -13.33 15.73
CA ASN A 74 9.15 -12.05 15.04
C ASN A 74 10.58 -11.50 15.02
N LEU A 75 10.82 -10.54 14.13
CA LEU A 75 12.02 -9.73 14.04
C LEU A 75 11.62 -8.28 13.81
N HIS A 76 12.14 -7.37 14.62
CA HIS A 76 12.01 -5.93 14.43
C HIS A 76 13.37 -5.34 14.07
N VAL A 77 13.40 -4.49 13.04
CA VAL A 77 14.60 -3.77 12.62
C VAL A 77 14.27 -2.28 12.54
N LEU A 78 14.93 -1.48 13.37
CA LEU A 78 14.84 -0.02 13.32
C LEU A 78 16.04 0.51 12.54
N THR A 79 15.79 1.33 11.53
CA THR A 79 16.83 2.01 10.74
C THR A 79 17.06 3.44 11.24
N GLU A 80 18.22 4.03 10.92
CA GLU A 80 18.62 5.36 11.42
C GLU A 80 17.73 6.52 10.94
N ASP A 81 16.99 6.33 9.85
CA ASP A 81 15.98 7.26 9.34
C ASP A 81 14.64 7.15 10.07
N GLY A 82 14.52 6.24 11.04
CA GLY A 82 13.38 6.09 11.93
C GLY A 82 12.31 5.11 11.44
N ASP A 83 12.56 4.40 10.33
CA ASP A 83 11.65 3.39 9.81
C ASP A 83 11.77 2.09 10.63
N LEU A 84 10.62 1.54 11.05
CA LEU A 84 10.53 0.27 11.77
C LEU A 84 10.02 -0.82 10.83
N HIS A 85 10.88 -1.80 10.56
CA HIS A 85 10.54 -2.99 9.79
C HIS A 85 10.17 -4.14 10.74
N VAL A 86 9.03 -4.78 10.52
CA VAL A 86 8.52 -5.88 11.33
C VAL A 86 8.37 -7.12 10.45
N PHE A 87 8.91 -8.25 10.91
CA PHE A 87 8.92 -9.50 10.16
C PHE A 87 8.44 -10.68 11.01
N ASP A 88 7.70 -11.59 10.39
CA ASP A 88 7.41 -12.92 10.92
C ASP A 88 8.46 -13.86 10.35
N VAL A 89 9.07 -14.66 11.21
CA VAL A 89 10.24 -15.45 10.85
C VAL A 89 9.91 -16.93 10.98
N PHE A 90 10.05 -17.64 9.87
CA PHE A 90 9.75 -19.06 9.77
C PHE A 90 11.02 -19.85 9.47
N TYR A 91 11.16 -21.01 10.11
CA TYR A 91 12.17 -21.98 9.70
C TYR A 91 11.79 -22.64 8.38
N ALA A 92 12.73 -22.71 7.44
CA ALA A 92 12.61 -23.50 6.23
C ALA A 92 13.94 -24.21 5.95
N GLU A 93 13.92 -25.54 5.76
CA GLU A 93 15.11 -26.32 5.39
C GLU A 93 15.67 -25.86 4.03
N ARG A 94 14.80 -25.39 3.13
CA ARG A 94 15.16 -24.85 1.82
C ARG A 94 14.40 -23.55 1.59
N PRO A 95 14.91 -22.40 2.09
CA PRO A 95 14.27 -21.11 1.86
C PRO A 95 14.17 -20.82 0.37
N GLU A 96 13.02 -20.32 -0.07
CA GLU A 96 12.77 -19.96 -1.47
C GLU A 96 13.58 -18.72 -1.88
N VAL A 97 13.71 -17.78 -0.94
CA VAL A 97 14.46 -16.54 -1.12
C VAL A 97 15.44 -16.37 0.04
N THR A 98 16.71 -16.16 -0.28
CA THR A 98 17.78 -15.93 0.71
C THR A 98 18.32 -14.50 0.69
N THR A 99 17.88 -13.66 -0.25
CA THR A 99 18.31 -12.27 -0.35
C THR A 99 17.11 -11.37 -0.63
N LEU A 100 16.83 -10.47 0.31
CA LEU A 100 15.74 -9.50 0.25
C LEU A 100 16.36 -8.10 0.21
N ASP A 101 16.32 -7.47 -0.96
CA ASP A 101 16.83 -6.11 -1.16
C ASP A 101 15.66 -5.12 -1.15
N PHE A 102 15.48 -4.42 -0.02
CA PHE A 102 14.41 -3.45 0.16
C PHE A 102 14.67 -2.15 -0.61
N ARG A 103 15.92 -1.91 -1.07
CA ARG A 103 16.30 -0.75 -1.89
C ARG A 103 15.90 -0.86 -3.35
N LYS A 104 15.85 -2.09 -3.85
CA LYS A 104 15.46 -2.39 -5.23
C LYS A 104 13.95 -2.50 -5.41
N GLN A 105 13.22 -2.34 -4.31
CA GLN A 105 11.79 -2.14 -4.44
C GLN A 105 11.59 -0.72 -4.97
N PRO A 106 10.87 -0.51 -6.09
CA PRO A 106 10.52 0.85 -6.52
C PRO A 106 9.89 1.55 -5.31
N GLU A 107 10.22 2.84 -5.09
CA GLU A 107 9.94 3.69 -3.90
C GLU A 107 8.46 3.75 -3.42
N GLY A 108 7.89 2.58 -3.20
CA GLY A 108 6.46 2.31 -3.25
C GLY A 108 6.05 0.99 -2.65
N LYS A 109 7.01 0.14 -2.31
CA LYS A 109 6.78 -1.00 -1.42
C LYS A 109 7.44 -0.74 -0.06
N LYS A 110 7.06 0.35 0.61
CA LYS A 110 7.16 0.41 2.08
C LYS A 110 6.19 -0.64 2.63
N ALA A 111 6.72 -1.67 3.28
CA ALA A 111 6.00 -2.80 3.89
C ALA A 111 4.87 -3.38 3.00
N ILE A 112 5.20 -4.33 2.13
CA ILE A 112 4.23 -5.25 1.51
C ILE A 112 3.51 -5.98 2.66
N ALA A 113 2.34 -5.50 3.06
CA ALA A 113 1.33 -6.36 3.63
C ALA A 113 1.00 -7.41 2.56
N ASN A 114 1.05 -8.69 2.92
CA ASN A 114 0.61 -9.78 2.05
C ASN A 114 -0.92 -9.70 1.93
N TYR A 115 -1.40 -8.83 1.05
CA TYR A 115 -2.78 -8.85 0.59
C TYR A 115 -2.98 -10.09 -0.29
N ASN A 116 -4.14 -10.76 -0.26
CA ASN A 116 -4.44 -11.86 -1.19
C ASN A 116 -4.80 -11.31 -2.59
N PHE A 117 -3.99 -10.39 -3.09
CA PHE A 117 -4.02 -9.93 -4.47
C PHE A 117 -2.65 -10.18 -5.06
N ASP A 118 -2.57 -11.09 -6.04
CA ASP A 118 -1.43 -11.14 -6.94
C ASP A 118 -1.64 -10.19 -8.14
N ARG A 119 -0.69 -10.18 -9.09
CA ARG A 119 -0.77 -9.26 -10.23
C ARG A 119 -1.92 -9.60 -11.18
N GLU A 120 -2.21 -10.88 -11.31
CA GLU A 120 -3.25 -11.43 -12.15
C GLU A 120 -4.63 -11.11 -11.54
N ASP A 121 -4.81 -11.35 -10.24
CA ASP A 121 -6.01 -10.98 -9.48
C ASP A 121 -6.29 -9.46 -9.62
N PHE A 122 -5.25 -8.62 -9.50
CA PHE A 122 -5.38 -7.17 -9.63
C PHE A 122 -5.75 -6.75 -11.06
N ARG A 123 -5.16 -7.38 -12.08
CA ARG A 123 -5.48 -7.11 -13.49
C ARG A 123 -6.94 -7.46 -13.79
N GLU A 124 -7.40 -8.63 -13.35
CA GLU A 124 -8.78 -9.08 -13.55
C GLU A 124 -9.77 -8.14 -12.87
N LEU A 125 -9.48 -7.72 -11.63
CA LEU A 125 -10.27 -6.71 -10.94
C LEU A 125 -10.30 -5.38 -11.71
N ALA A 126 -9.17 -4.91 -12.22
CA ALA A 126 -9.11 -3.66 -12.97
C ALA A 126 -9.92 -3.70 -14.28
N GLU A 127 -9.89 -4.84 -14.98
CA GLU A 127 -10.70 -5.07 -16.17
C GLU A 127 -12.20 -5.16 -15.84
N TYR A 128 -12.56 -5.86 -14.77
CA TYR A 128 -13.93 -5.96 -14.27
C TYR A 128 -14.48 -4.57 -13.90
N LEU A 129 -13.79 -3.86 -13.01
CA LEU A 129 -14.20 -2.52 -12.56
C LEU A 129 -14.25 -1.52 -13.71
N GLY A 130 -13.35 -1.61 -14.68
CA GLY A 130 -13.36 -0.72 -15.86
C GLY A 130 -14.63 -0.85 -16.69
N ASN A 131 -15.18 -2.05 -16.81
CA ASN A 131 -16.39 -2.33 -17.60
C ASN A 131 -17.69 -2.13 -16.81
N GLU A 132 -17.65 -2.16 -15.48
CA GLU A 132 -18.84 -2.08 -14.65
C GLU A 132 -19.54 -0.70 -14.75
N PRO A 133 -20.84 -0.58 -14.99
CA PRO A 133 -21.49 0.73 -14.97
C PRO A 133 -21.48 1.30 -13.54
N SER A 134 -20.94 2.51 -13.35
CA SER A 134 -20.95 3.17 -12.03
C SER A 134 -21.07 4.69 -12.14
N LYS A 135 -21.64 5.29 -11.09
CA LYS A 135 -21.83 6.73 -10.98
C LYS A 135 -20.52 7.40 -10.59
N VAL A 136 -20.04 8.27 -11.46
CA VAL A 136 -18.85 9.10 -11.23
C VAL A 136 -18.94 9.87 -9.90
N ILE A 137 -18.00 9.61 -9.01
CA ILE A 137 -17.86 10.24 -7.69
C ILE A 137 -17.32 11.66 -7.83
N ARG A 138 -16.33 11.85 -8.70
CA ARG A 138 -15.67 13.14 -8.96
C ARG A 138 -15.18 13.17 -10.40
N LYS A 139 -15.26 14.33 -11.05
CA LYS A 139 -14.69 14.56 -12.38
C LYS A 139 -14.07 15.94 -12.47
N HIS A 140 -13.08 16.07 -13.35
CA HIS A 140 -12.51 17.32 -13.81
C HIS A 140 -12.35 17.21 -15.33
N SER A 141 -12.74 18.26 -16.06
CA SER A 141 -12.49 18.35 -17.49
C SER A 141 -11.82 19.68 -17.80
N ARG A 142 -10.73 19.62 -18.56
CA ARG A 142 -9.96 20.76 -19.04
C ARG A 142 -9.13 20.31 -20.25
N TYR A 143 -8.83 21.22 -21.18
CA TYR A 143 -8.00 20.93 -22.35
C TYR A 143 -8.55 19.80 -23.26
N GLU A 144 -9.88 19.66 -23.30
CA GLU A 144 -10.57 18.52 -23.93
C GLU A 144 -10.18 17.14 -23.37
N VAL A 145 -9.52 17.11 -22.22
CA VAL A 145 -9.25 15.91 -21.45
C VAL A 145 -10.26 15.84 -20.32
N TYR A 146 -10.72 14.62 -20.03
CA TYR A 146 -11.60 14.29 -18.94
C TYR A 146 -10.84 13.36 -18.01
N PHE A 147 -10.84 13.65 -16.71
CA PHE A 147 -10.31 12.79 -15.67
C PHE A 147 -11.39 12.60 -14.62
N TRP A 148 -11.63 11.36 -14.18
CA TRP A 148 -12.70 11.06 -13.23
C TRP A 148 -12.35 9.92 -12.30
N LEU A 149 -12.99 9.93 -11.13
CA LEU A 149 -13.05 8.85 -10.18
C LEU A 149 -14.44 8.24 -10.25
N LYS A 150 -14.49 6.95 -10.58
CA LYS A 150 -15.70 6.17 -10.75
C LYS A 150 -16.09 5.46 -9.46
N GLY A 151 -15.13 4.84 -8.77
CA GLY A 151 -15.37 4.08 -7.55
C GLY A 151 -14.23 4.18 -6.54
N ILE A 152 -14.57 4.03 -5.27
CA ILE A 152 -13.60 3.75 -4.20
C ILE A 152 -14.05 2.43 -3.59
N TYR A 153 -13.16 1.44 -3.57
CA TYR A 153 -13.46 0.12 -3.04
C TYR A 153 -12.52 -0.27 -1.93
N PHE A 154 -12.93 -1.25 -1.12
CA PHE A 154 -12.15 -1.77 -0.01
C PHE A 154 -12.21 -3.29 0.01
N GLN A 155 -11.06 -3.95 0.15
CA GLN A 155 -10.95 -5.38 0.41
C GLN A 155 -9.62 -5.65 1.11
N GLU A 156 -9.64 -6.47 2.16
CA GLU A 156 -8.45 -6.98 2.86
C GLU A 156 -7.44 -5.90 3.31
N GLY A 157 -7.90 -4.70 3.63
CA GLY A 157 -6.99 -3.62 4.06
C GLY A 157 -6.39 -2.81 2.89
N LEU A 158 -6.80 -3.05 1.65
CA LEU A 158 -6.52 -2.19 0.50
C LEU A 158 -7.70 -1.28 0.19
N LEU A 159 -7.40 -0.02 -0.14
CA LEU A 159 -8.30 0.90 -0.82
C LEU A 159 -7.97 0.92 -2.31
N PHE A 160 -8.98 0.69 -3.13
CA PHE A 160 -8.88 0.71 -4.58
C PHE A 160 -9.58 1.96 -5.13
N PHE A 161 -8.89 2.70 -6.01
CA PHE A 161 -9.42 3.88 -6.67
C PHE A 161 -9.56 3.60 -8.15
N ASP A 162 -10.80 3.41 -8.60
CA ASP A 162 -11.16 3.18 -10.00
C ASP A 162 -11.28 4.54 -10.69
N LEU A 163 -10.25 4.84 -11.48
CA LEU A 163 -10.02 6.10 -12.15
C LEU A 163 -10.22 5.92 -13.66
N GLY A 164 -10.54 7.00 -14.35
CA GLY A 164 -10.56 6.99 -15.80
C GLY A 164 -10.15 8.32 -16.41
N ALA A 165 -9.55 8.24 -17.59
CA ALA A 165 -9.12 9.37 -18.37
C ALA A 165 -9.58 9.24 -19.82
N ARG A 166 -10.00 10.34 -20.43
CA ARG A 166 -10.37 10.39 -21.85
C ARG A 166 -9.80 11.63 -22.49
N ASN A 167 -9.12 11.47 -23.61
CA ASN A 167 -8.60 12.59 -24.40
C ASN A 167 -9.52 12.81 -25.61
N ASN A 168 -10.27 13.90 -25.63
CA ASN A 168 -11.07 14.30 -26.80
C ASN A 168 -10.35 15.32 -27.69
N SER A 169 -9.16 15.78 -27.32
CA SER A 169 -8.37 16.64 -28.21
C SER A 169 -7.83 15.85 -29.40
N SER A 170 -7.44 16.56 -30.46
CA SER A 170 -6.74 15.98 -31.60
C SER A 170 -5.28 15.61 -31.30
N ILE A 171 -4.74 16.03 -30.15
CA ILE A 171 -3.32 15.88 -29.80
C ILE A 171 -3.17 14.81 -28.70
N PRO A 172 -2.44 13.70 -28.96
CA PRO A 172 -2.11 12.71 -27.94
C PRO A 172 -1.46 13.35 -26.70
N MET A 173 -1.68 12.79 -25.52
CA MET A 173 -1.10 13.30 -24.27
C MET A 173 -0.12 12.28 -23.70
N GLU A 174 1.14 12.66 -23.56
CA GLU A 174 2.11 11.87 -22.81
C GLU A 174 1.88 12.05 -21.31
N LEU A 175 1.33 11.03 -20.65
CA LEU A 175 0.93 11.04 -19.26
C LEU A 175 2.11 10.90 -18.30
N VAL A 176 2.04 11.68 -17.21
CA VAL A 176 2.76 11.47 -15.96
C VAL A 176 1.69 11.37 -14.86
N GLY A 177 1.56 10.17 -14.27
CA GLY A 177 0.54 9.82 -13.29
C GLY A 177 -0.60 8.92 -13.85
N PRO A 178 -1.71 8.76 -13.10
CA PRO A 178 -2.10 9.57 -11.96
C PRO A 178 -1.19 9.45 -10.73
N GLU A 179 -0.82 10.57 -10.13
CA GLU A 179 -0.07 10.63 -8.87
C GLU A 179 -1.00 11.03 -7.72
N ALA A 180 -0.98 10.27 -6.62
CA ALA A 180 -1.80 10.55 -5.45
C ALA A 180 -1.01 11.37 -4.41
N ARG A 181 -1.63 12.41 -3.86
CA ARG A 181 -1.07 13.23 -2.78
C ARG A 181 -2.09 13.51 -1.69
N ILE A 182 -1.65 13.55 -0.44
CA ILE A 182 -2.41 14.13 0.66
C ILE A 182 -1.90 15.55 0.91
N LEU A 183 -2.81 16.52 0.83
CA LEU A 183 -2.54 17.94 1.06
C LEU A 183 -3.30 18.44 2.28
N ASP A 184 -2.64 19.22 3.13
CA ASP A 184 -3.31 19.99 4.17
C ASP A 184 -4.09 21.17 3.56
N THR A 185 -5.38 21.29 3.87
CA THR A 185 -6.16 22.50 3.60
C THR A 185 -5.75 23.57 4.59
N LYS A 186 -5.06 24.61 4.15
CA LYS A 186 -4.64 25.74 5.00
C LYS A 186 -5.83 26.29 5.79
N SER A 187 -5.64 26.50 7.09
CA SER A 187 -6.60 27.21 7.96
C SER A 187 -6.09 28.57 8.44
N SER A 188 -4.85 28.96 8.12
CA SER A 188 -4.31 30.30 8.37
C SER A 188 -3.16 30.60 7.42
N GLU A 189 -2.95 31.89 7.11
CA GLU A 189 -1.99 32.41 6.12
C GLU A 189 -0.50 32.19 6.46
N GLN A 190 -0.16 31.44 7.52
CA GLN A 190 1.22 31.35 8.05
C GLN A 190 1.78 29.93 8.22
N GLY A 191 1.07 28.88 7.82
CA GLY A 191 1.61 27.51 7.83
C GLY A 191 2.06 27.04 6.44
N SER A 192 3.27 26.47 6.32
CA SER A 192 3.66 25.72 5.12
C SER A 192 2.69 24.54 4.95
N SER A 193 2.12 24.40 3.76
CA SER A 193 1.32 23.23 3.41
C SER A 193 2.26 22.03 3.33
N ARG A 194 2.03 21.00 4.16
CA ARG A 194 2.73 19.73 3.99
C ARG A 194 2.01 18.93 2.92
N GLU A 195 2.77 18.52 1.92
CA GLU A 195 2.33 17.57 0.91
C GLU A 195 2.95 16.22 1.23
N GLN A 196 2.15 15.17 1.16
CA GLN A 196 2.62 13.79 1.24
C GLN A 196 2.26 13.10 -0.07
N VAL A 197 3.27 12.70 -0.84
CA VAL A 197 3.06 11.82 -1.99
C VAL A 197 2.70 10.43 -1.45
N LEU A 198 1.68 9.82 -2.04
CA LEU A 198 1.28 8.45 -1.77
C LEU A 198 1.77 7.56 -2.90
N THR A 199 2.44 6.48 -2.54
CA THR A 199 2.80 5.46 -3.51
C THR A 199 1.77 4.34 -3.51
N SER A 200 1.34 3.95 -4.72
CA SER A 200 0.47 2.79 -4.91
C SER A 200 1.18 1.52 -4.47
N TRP A 201 0.46 0.63 -3.80
CA TRP A 201 0.90 -0.75 -3.59
C TRP A 201 0.93 -1.51 -4.92
N MET A 202 -0.10 -1.29 -5.75
CA MET A 202 -0.16 -1.77 -7.13
C MET A 202 -1.04 -0.83 -7.96
N ASP A 203 -0.76 -0.76 -9.25
CA ASP A 203 -1.54 0.00 -10.20
C ASP A 203 -1.66 -0.70 -11.56
N PHE A 204 -2.62 -0.24 -12.37
CA PHE A 204 -2.94 -0.80 -13.67
C PHE A 204 -2.95 0.31 -14.73
N ARG A 205 -2.16 0.10 -15.78
CA ARG A 205 -2.03 0.97 -16.97
C ARG A 205 -1.43 2.35 -16.75
N LEU A 206 -0.72 2.58 -15.64
CA LEU A 206 0.07 3.80 -15.43
C LEU A 206 1.39 3.78 -16.22
N ASP A 207 1.85 2.60 -16.64
CA ASP A 207 3.02 2.36 -17.47
C ASP A 207 2.79 2.58 -18.97
N HIS A 208 1.54 2.87 -19.39
CA HIS A 208 1.21 3.24 -20.77
C HIS A 208 1.28 4.76 -20.95
N PRO A 209 2.37 5.31 -21.49
CA PRO A 209 2.67 6.72 -21.35
C PRO A 209 1.84 7.62 -22.26
N VAL A 210 1.10 7.12 -23.25
CA VAL A 210 0.42 7.98 -24.24
C VAL A 210 -1.08 7.75 -24.25
N LEU A 211 -1.88 8.77 -23.93
CA LEU A 211 -3.34 8.78 -24.09
C LEU A 211 -3.71 9.39 -25.46
N LYS A 212 -4.11 8.55 -26.40
CA LYS A 212 -4.36 8.93 -27.80
C LYS A 212 -5.66 9.76 -27.94
N SER A 213 -5.79 10.47 -29.06
CA SER A 213 -7.03 11.16 -29.41
C SER A 213 -8.21 10.18 -29.48
N GLY A 214 -9.32 10.56 -28.85
CA GLY A 214 -10.54 9.75 -28.72
C GLY A 214 -10.44 8.59 -27.74
N GLU A 215 -9.27 8.31 -27.17
CA GLU A 215 -9.06 7.16 -26.29
C GLU A 215 -9.76 7.37 -24.94
N ASN A 216 -10.47 6.33 -24.49
CA ASN A 216 -10.98 6.21 -23.13
C ASN A 216 -10.15 5.13 -22.40
N ARG A 217 -9.57 5.49 -21.25
CA ARG A 217 -8.68 4.63 -20.48
C ARG A 217 -9.19 4.46 -19.06
N SER A 218 -9.35 3.21 -18.65
CA SER A 218 -9.56 2.82 -17.26
C SER A 218 -8.22 2.61 -16.58
N LEU A 219 -8.13 3.06 -15.32
CA LEU A 219 -6.94 2.99 -14.48
C LEU A 219 -7.38 2.50 -13.10
N LEU A 220 -6.56 1.67 -12.45
CA LEU A 220 -6.81 1.23 -11.07
C LEU A 220 -5.55 1.50 -10.25
N MET A 221 -5.72 2.08 -9.06
CA MET A 221 -4.65 2.22 -8.08
C MET A 221 -5.10 1.65 -6.74
N ALA A 222 -4.26 0.82 -6.13
CA ALA A 222 -4.46 0.33 -4.78
C ALA A 222 -3.46 0.94 -3.81
N PHE A 223 -3.93 1.25 -2.61
CA PHE A 223 -3.13 1.75 -1.49
C PHE A 223 -3.49 0.98 -0.23
N PRO A 224 -2.55 0.77 0.70
CA PRO A 224 -2.90 0.37 2.06
C PRO A 224 -3.99 1.29 2.61
N ALA A 225 -4.97 0.75 3.31
CA ALA A 225 -6.12 1.51 3.75
C ALA A 225 -5.70 2.64 4.71
N PHE A 226 -6.20 3.84 4.45
CA PHE A 226 -5.91 5.02 5.24
C PHE A 226 -7.15 5.88 5.42
N THR A 227 -7.09 6.74 6.43
CA THR A 227 -8.06 7.82 6.61
C THR A 227 -7.32 9.15 6.60
N ILE A 228 -8.03 10.23 6.26
CA ILE A 228 -7.49 11.58 6.31
C ILE A 228 -8.42 12.46 7.14
N SER A 229 -7.84 13.41 7.87
CA SER A 229 -8.62 14.35 8.69
C SER A 229 -9.44 15.30 7.81
N ASN A 230 -10.42 15.98 8.41
CA ASN A 230 -11.25 16.96 7.70
C ASN A 230 -10.46 18.18 7.19
N ARG A 231 -9.22 18.38 7.66
CA ARG A 231 -8.30 19.43 7.21
C ARG A 231 -7.34 18.94 6.12
N LYS A 232 -7.57 17.76 5.57
CA LYS A 232 -6.74 17.16 4.52
C LYS A 232 -7.58 16.83 3.29
N ARG A 233 -6.94 16.82 2.13
CA ARG A 233 -7.52 16.34 0.87
C ARG A 233 -6.62 15.32 0.22
N LEU A 234 -7.22 14.28 -0.32
CA LEU A 234 -6.56 13.38 -1.25
C LEU A 234 -6.73 13.96 -2.65
N ILE A 235 -5.63 14.21 -3.34
CA ILE A 235 -5.60 14.71 -4.70
C ILE A 235 -4.99 13.65 -5.61
N PHE A 236 -5.64 13.37 -6.74
CA PHE A 236 -5.01 12.65 -7.85
C PHE A 236 -4.66 13.66 -8.94
N TYR A 237 -3.40 13.68 -9.37
CA TYR A 237 -2.89 14.53 -10.43
C TYR A 237 -2.64 13.73 -11.70
N LEU A 238 -3.17 14.18 -12.82
CA LEU A 238 -2.87 13.68 -14.15
C LEU A 238 -2.19 14.79 -14.95
N LYS A 239 -0.90 14.61 -15.27
CA LYS A 239 -0.06 15.64 -15.91
C LYS A 239 0.42 15.20 -17.28
N GLU A 240 0.77 16.17 -18.11
CA GLU A 240 1.51 15.94 -19.34
C GLU A 240 3.01 16.04 -19.09
N LYS A 241 3.80 15.10 -19.62
CA LYS A 241 5.26 15.05 -19.42
C LYS A 241 5.97 16.31 -19.92
N ASN A 242 5.55 16.82 -21.07
CA ASN A 242 6.20 17.93 -21.79
C ASN A 242 5.18 19.01 -22.21
N GLY A 243 4.19 19.29 -21.36
CA GLY A 243 3.15 20.27 -21.66
C GLY A 243 2.43 20.76 -20.40
N ASP A 244 1.54 21.73 -20.58
CA ASP A 244 0.85 22.40 -19.46
C ASP A 244 -0.52 21.76 -19.12
N ARG A 245 -0.86 20.62 -19.73
CA ARG A 245 -2.12 19.91 -19.44
C ARG A 245 -2.00 19.22 -18.08
N GLU A 246 -2.63 19.80 -17.07
CA GLU A 246 -2.76 19.24 -15.73
C GLU A 246 -4.24 19.17 -15.31
N LEU A 247 -4.65 18.00 -14.83
CA LEU A 247 -5.98 17.77 -14.26
C LEU A 247 -5.83 17.21 -12.85
N GLU A 248 -6.77 17.59 -11.98
CA GLU A 248 -6.78 17.14 -10.60
C GLU A 248 -8.16 16.64 -10.15
N LEU A 249 -8.16 15.58 -9.32
CA LEU A 249 -9.35 15.11 -8.61
C LEU A 249 -9.14 15.27 -7.12
N SER A 250 -9.87 16.23 -6.54
CA SER A 250 -9.74 16.58 -5.12
C SER A 250 -10.85 15.98 -4.25
N LEU A 251 -10.49 15.09 -3.33
CA LEU A 251 -11.40 14.31 -2.49
C LEU A 251 -11.25 14.70 -1.01
N LYS A 252 -12.39 14.71 -0.30
CA LYS A 252 -12.44 14.83 1.17
C LYS A 252 -12.41 13.44 1.80
N GLY A 253 -11.92 13.32 3.05
CA GLY A 253 -11.84 12.04 3.75
C GLY A 253 -13.18 11.30 3.88
N ASN A 254 -14.30 12.01 4.00
CA ASN A 254 -15.63 11.41 4.04
C ASN A 254 -16.05 10.66 2.76
N LYS A 255 -15.36 10.87 1.63
CA LYS A 255 -15.56 10.07 0.41
C LYS A 255 -14.82 8.73 0.50
N ILE A 256 -13.62 8.72 1.08
CA ILE A 256 -12.81 7.52 1.30
C ILE A 256 -13.54 6.57 2.26
N LEU A 257 -14.13 7.11 3.34
CA LEU A 257 -14.92 6.33 4.31
C LEU A 257 -16.21 5.71 3.74
N LYS A 258 -16.60 6.07 2.51
CA LYS A 258 -17.73 5.48 1.80
C LYS A 258 -17.28 4.44 0.77
N ALA A 259 -16.06 3.92 0.91
CA ALA A 259 -15.55 2.84 0.07
C ALA A 259 -16.51 1.65 0.10
N ILE A 260 -16.74 1.08 -1.08
CA ILE A 260 -17.66 -0.04 -1.26
C ILE A 260 -16.85 -1.34 -1.10
N PRO A 261 -17.28 -2.29 -0.24
CA PRO A 261 -16.65 -3.60 -0.20
C PRO A 261 -16.68 -4.24 -1.59
N LEU A 262 -15.54 -4.73 -2.08
CA LEU A 262 -15.55 -5.48 -3.34
C LEU A 262 -16.34 -6.78 -3.13
N PRO A 263 -17.25 -7.14 -4.06
CA PRO A 263 -17.89 -8.44 -4.03
C PRO A 263 -16.79 -9.50 -4.19
N MET A 264 -16.65 -10.38 -3.20
CA MET A 264 -15.59 -11.38 -3.00
C MET A 264 -14.80 -11.74 -4.26
N PHE A 265 -13.87 -10.87 -4.67
CA PHE A 265 -12.98 -11.12 -5.80
C PHE A 265 -11.90 -12.02 -5.23
N HIS A 266 -12.01 -13.31 -5.56
CA HIS A 266 -11.13 -14.42 -5.18
C HIS A 266 -10.55 -14.33 -3.75
N THR A 267 -11.38 -14.61 -2.74
CA THR A 267 -10.83 -15.22 -1.52
C THR A 267 -10.32 -16.61 -1.91
N LYS A 268 -9.05 -16.75 -2.32
CA LYS A 268 -8.41 -18.08 -2.29
C LYS A 268 -8.62 -18.59 -0.86
N PRO A 269 -9.27 -19.75 -0.67
CA PRO A 269 -9.58 -20.22 0.67
C PRO A 269 -8.28 -20.27 1.44
N THR A 270 -8.20 -19.50 2.54
CA THR A 270 -7.22 -19.75 3.58
C THR A 270 -7.38 -21.23 3.91
N ILE A 271 -6.37 -22.04 3.61
CA ILE A 271 -6.38 -23.44 4.02
C ILE A 271 -6.38 -23.39 5.55
N ALA A 272 -7.57 -23.45 6.12
CA ALA A 272 -7.75 -23.79 7.50
C ALA A 272 -7.17 -25.20 7.60
N ASN A 273 -5.99 -25.31 8.22
CA ASN A 273 -5.47 -26.59 8.67
C ASN A 273 -6.49 -27.12 9.69
N GLY A 274 -7.47 -27.86 9.16
CA GLY A 274 -8.41 -28.66 9.92
C GLY A 274 -7.62 -29.75 10.62
N SER A 275 -7.27 -29.46 11.87
CA SER A 275 -7.22 -30.46 12.92
C SER A 275 -8.66 -30.92 13.18
N GLY A 276 -8.86 -32.24 13.26
CA GLY A 276 -10.15 -32.87 13.55
C GLY A 276 -10.30 -34.17 12.76
N GLU A 277 -9.75 -35.29 13.22
CA GLU A 277 -10.40 -36.24 14.14
C GLU A 277 -10.85 -37.51 13.38
N LEU A 278 -9.99 -38.52 13.35
CA LEU A 278 -10.12 -39.88 13.94
C LEU A 278 -9.16 -40.86 13.26
#